data_AF-A0A6V8MX57-F1
#
_entry.id   AF-A0A6V8MX57-F1
#
_cell.length_a   1.000
_cell.length_b   1.000
_cell.length_c   1.000
_cell.angle_alpha   90.00
_cell.angle_beta   90.00
_cell.angle_gamma   90.00
#
_symmetry.space_group_name_H-M   'P 1'
#
loop_
_entity.id
_entity.type
_entity.pdbx_description
1 polymer ?
#
loop_
_entity_poly.entity_id
_entity_poly.type
_entity_poly.pdbx_seq_one_letter_code
_entity_poly.pdbx_strand_id
1 'polypeptide(L)'
;MEREMTPLAGITYYRPPQGTEVSGLDGKVVFTVGPEPIPLLDDDYQALEGQLPGYDAVGRGIYQALRTDPGCRYCELYAEMLKGYPHYVSELASHILMLGEKDVEVPYLERRVKLLRIFALMEPENAHFPLEIGATLLEQACRFSALHLSTVTLFKAEGYLERARELGGDQPRCLTTLAEVSFLLGKYDKAASLWSLLLPQVEATAQAELRARLERIERGEVPRVPAVDYLEAIAGAMALREDGGYQEATAILNDVMADAWFALEFPMAEIPYLLALCCKDLGAAGDARFYLRQALKINPEFEEAKATLQQLEQ
;
A
#
# COMPACT_ATOMS: atom_id res chain seq x y z
N MET A 1 -1.21 -13.51 -32.94
CA MET A 1 -1.41 -14.43 -31.81
C MET A 1 -2.34 -13.71 -30.84
N GLU A 2 -3.61 -14.12 -30.76
CA GLU A 2 -4.52 -13.55 -29.76
C GLU A 2 -3.89 -13.82 -28.39
N ARG A 3 -3.45 -12.77 -27.69
CA ARG A 3 -3.02 -12.91 -26.30
C ARG A 3 -4.22 -13.39 -25.48
N GLU A 4 -3.99 -14.26 -24.52
CA GLU A 4 -5.02 -14.82 -23.64
C GLU A 4 -5.69 -13.76 -22.76
N MET A 5 -6.95 -13.97 -22.38
CA MET A 5 -7.68 -13.10 -21.43
C MET A 5 -7.17 -13.32 -20.00
N THR A 6 -7.27 -12.31 -19.15
CA THR A 6 -6.99 -12.48 -17.71
C THR A 6 -8.05 -13.41 -17.11
N PRO A 7 -7.71 -14.57 -16.53
CA PRO A 7 -8.71 -15.42 -15.91
C PRO A 7 -9.21 -14.78 -14.61
N LEU A 8 -10.52 -14.53 -14.52
CA LEU A 8 -11.17 -13.95 -13.35
C LEU A 8 -12.28 -14.89 -12.89
N ALA A 9 -12.29 -15.25 -11.60
CA ALA A 9 -13.29 -16.16 -11.04
C ALA A 9 -14.70 -15.53 -11.12
N GLY A 10 -15.68 -16.29 -11.62
CA GLY A 10 -17.05 -15.84 -11.79
C GLY A 10 -17.29 -14.93 -13.00
N ILE A 11 -16.31 -14.79 -13.90
CA ILE A 11 -16.38 -13.97 -15.11
C ILE A 11 -16.17 -14.81 -16.36
N THR A 12 -17.09 -14.64 -17.30
CA THR A 12 -16.97 -15.17 -18.67
C THR A 12 -16.92 -14.01 -19.67
N TYR A 13 -15.99 -14.09 -20.62
CA TYR A 13 -15.78 -13.03 -21.61
C TYR A 13 -16.65 -13.23 -22.85
N TYR A 14 -17.66 -12.37 -23.01
CA TYR A 14 -18.49 -12.29 -24.20
C TYR A 14 -17.76 -11.56 -25.33
N ARG A 15 -17.79 -12.12 -26.54
CA ARG A 15 -17.21 -11.49 -27.74
C ARG A 15 -18.32 -10.86 -28.57
N PRO A 16 -18.56 -9.53 -28.44
CA PRO A 16 -19.62 -8.88 -29.18
C PRO A 16 -19.33 -8.86 -30.70
N PRO A 17 -20.36 -9.01 -31.56
CA PRO A 17 -20.26 -8.65 -32.97
C PRO A 17 -19.82 -7.18 -33.14
N GLN A 18 -19.14 -6.88 -34.26
CA GLN A 18 -18.67 -5.52 -34.52
C GLN A 18 -19.85 -4.53 -34.60
N GLY A 19 -19.73 -3.39 -33.89
CA GLY A 19 -20.77 -2.35 -33.89
C GLY A 19 -21.99 -2.69 -33.04
N THR A 20 -21.88 -3.64 -32.11
CA THR A 20 -22.96 -3.93 -31.16
C THR A 20 -23.19 -2.70 -30.28
N GLU A 21 -24.44 -2.28 -30.13
CA GLU A 21 -24.80 -1.18 -29.23
C GLU A 21 -25.57 -1.73 -28.02
N VAL A 22 -25.24 -1.20 -26.85
CA VAL A 22 -25.93 -1.49 -25.60
C VAL A 22 -26.46 -0.18 -25.04
N SER A 23 -27.78 -0.11 -24.85
CA SER A 23 -28.46 1.09 -24.37
C SER A 23 -29.04 0.90 -22.98
N GLY A 24 -28.90 1.93 -22.12
CA GLY A 24 -29.60 1.99 -20.83
C GLY A 24 -31.12 1.95 -21.00
N LEU A 25 -31.84 1.58 -19.94
CA LEU A 25 -33.30 1.45 -19.95
C LEU A 25 -34.03 2.76 -20.34
N ASP A 26 -33.41 3.91 -20.08
CA ASP A 26 -33.94 5.24 -20.43
C ASP A 26 -33.55 5.72 -21.83
N GLY A 27 -32.73 4.94 -22.56
CA GLY A 27 -32.22 5.24 -23.89
C GLY A 27 -31.24 6.42 -23.96
N LYS A 28 -30.86 7.02 -22.82
CA LYS A 28 -30.00 8.21 -22.80
C LYS A 28 -28.52 7.88 -22.87
N VAL A 29 -28.15 6.66 -22.46
CA VAL A 29 -26.79 6.14 -22.51
C VAL A 29 -26.75 5.03 -23.54
N VAL A 30 -25.90 5.19 -24.55
CA VAL A 30 -25.65 4.18 -25.58
C VAL A 30 -24.14 3.99 -25.66
N PHE A 31 -23.69 2.75 -25.52
CA PHE A 31 -22.29 2.38 -25.72
C PHE A 31 -22.17 1.46 -26.91
N THR A 32 -21.15 1.69 -27.72
CA THR A 32 -20.69 0.68 -28.67
C THR A 32 -19.80 -0.30 -27.93
N VAL A 33 -20.14 -1.59 -27.99
CA VAL A 33 -19.34 -2.68 -27.45
C VAL A 33 -18.69 -3.46 -28.59
N GLY A 34 -17.41 -3.79 -28.41
CA GLY A 34 -16.60 -4.54 -29.37
C GLY A 34 -15.65 -3.68 -30.21
N PRO A 35 -14.69 -4.32 -30.89
CA PRO A 35 -14.52 -5.78 -31.03
C PRO A 35 -13.91 -6.48 -29.80
N GLU A 36 -13.48 -5.72 -28.78
CA GLU A 36 -12.88 -6.27 -27.58
C GLU A 36 -13.89 -7.10 -26.76
N PRO A 37 -13.47 -8.23 -26.15
CA PRO A 37 -14.31 -9.00 -25.27
C PRO A 37 -14.79 -8.20 -24.06
N ILE A 38 -16.04 -8.40 -23.66
CA ILE A 38 -16.68 -7.76 -22.51
C ILE A 38 -16.82 -8.79 -21.38
N PRO A 39 -16.38 -8.48 -20.15
CA PRO A 39 -16.58 -9.36 -19.02
C PRO A 39 -18.05 -9.35 -18.63
N LEU A 40 -18.65 -10.53 -18.49
CA LEU A 40 -19.97 -10.74 -17.91
C LEU A 40 -19.83 -11.65 -16.70
N LEU A 41 -20.72 -11.51 -15.72
CA LEU A 41 -20.86 -12.51 -14.67
C LEU A 41 -21.29 -13.85 -15.30
N ASP A 42 -20.87 -14.97 -14.73
CA ASP A 42 -21.21 -16.29 -15.29
C ASP A 42 -22.72 -16.50 -15.45
N ASP A 43 -23.51 -16.08 -14.47
CA ASP A 43 -24.98 -16.17 -14.53
C ASP A 43 -25.56 -15.28 -15.64
N ASP A 44 -25.03 -14.07 -15.81
CA ASP A 44 -25.44 -13.13 -16.85
C ASP A 44 -25.08 -13.65 -18.25
N TYR A 45 -23.91 -14.30 -18.38
CA TYR A 45 -23.47 -14.91 -19.62
C TYR A 45 -24.35 -16.12 -20.00
N GLN A 46 -24.67 -16.98 -19.03
CA GLN A 46 -25.53 -18.15 -19.25
C GLN A 46 -26.96 -17.75 -19.64
N ALA A 47 -27.47 -16.67 -19.06
CA ALA A 47 -28.80 -16.14 -19.35
C ALA A 47 -28.94 -15.48 -20.74
N LEU A 48 -27.85 -15.28 -21.48
CA LEU A 48 -27.92 -14.67 -22.82
C LEU A 48 -28.72 -15.51 -23.80
N GLU A 49 -28.67 -16.85 -23.71
CA GLU A 49 -29.30 -17.76 -24.68
C GLU A 49 -29.02 -17.41 -26.16
N GLY A 50 -27.85 -16.82 -26.45
CA GLY A 50 -27.46 -16.35 -27.79
C GLY A 50 -27.90 -14.92 -28.15
N GLN A 51 -28.54 -14.19 -27.23
CA GLN A 51 -28.89 -12.78 -27.36
C GLN A 51 -27.71 -11.86 -26.98
N LEU A 52 -27.86 -10.56 -27.27
CA LEU A 52 -26.91 -9.54 -26.85
C LEU A 52 -27.06 -9.25 -25.35
N PRO A 53 -25.96 -9.01 -24.62
CA PRO A 53 -26.04 -8.61 -23.22
C PRO A 53 -26.72 -7.26 -23.06
N GLY A 54 -27.58 -7.17 -22.06
CA GLY A 54 -28.19 -5.90 -21.66
C GLY A 54 -27.20 -4.97 -20.96
N TYR A 55 -27.58 -3.70 -20.87
CA TYR A 55 -26.80 -2.64 -20.23
C TYR A 55 -26.32 -2.99 -18.82
N ASP A 56 -27.23 -3.51 -17.97
CA ASP A 56 -26.90 -3.82 -16.58
C ASP A 56 -25.93 -5.01 -16.45
N ALA A 57 -26.04 -6.01 -17.33
CA ALA A 57 -25.15 -7.17 -17.34
C ALA A 57 -23.71 -6.76 -17.70
N VAL A 58 -23.57 -5.89 -18.71
CA VAL A 58 -22.27 -5.30 -19.09
C VAL A 58 -21.69 -4.49 -17.93
N GLY A 59 -22.50 -3.62 -17.31
CA GLY A 59 -22.07 -2.80 -16.18
C GLY A 59 -21.58 -3.63 -15.00
N ARG A 60 -22.37 -4.62 -14.57
CA ARG A 60 -22.01 -5.55 -13.48
C ARG A 60 -20.71 -6.30 -13.76
N GLY A 61 -20.56 -6.84 -14.96
CA GLY A 61 -19.38 -7.62 -15.34
C GLY A 61 -18.12 -6.77 -15.37
N ILE A 62 -18.18 -5.57 -15.96
CA ILE A 62 -17.08 -4.60 -15.97
C ILE A 62 -16.71 -4.18 -14.55
N TYR A 63 -17.71 -3.82 -13.75
CA TYR A 63 -17.53 -3.42 -12.36
C TYR A 63 -16.82 -4.50 -11.53
N GLN A 64 -17.30 -5.75 -11.64
CA GLN A 64 -16.74 -6.88 -10.93
C GLN A 64 -15.33 -7.23 -11.41
N ALA A 65 -15.08 -7.17 -12.72
CA ALA A 65 -13.76 -7.43 -13.29
C ALA A 65 -12.71 -6.45 -12.77
N LEU A 66 -13.01 -5.15 -12.82
CA LEU A 66 -12.11 -4.08 -12.34
C LEU A 66 -11.89 -4.13 -10.83
N ARG A 67 -12.91 -4.46 -10.03
CA ARG A 67 -12.77 -4.64 -8.57
C ARG A 67 -11.93 -5.86 -8.20
N THR A 68 -11.98 -6.91 -9.02
CA THR A 68 -11.20 -8.14 -8.80
C THR A 68 -9.73 -7.89 -9.14
N ASP A 69 -9.47 -7.38 -10.35
CA ASP A 69 -8.14 -7.01 -10.82
C ASP A 69 -8.19 -5.76 -11.73
N PRO A 70 -7.80 -4.57 -11.23
CA PRO A 70 -7.71 -3.36 -12.06
C PRO A 70 -6.53 -3.42 -13.04
N GLY A 71 -5.70 -4.46 -13.02
CA GLY A 71 -4.69 -4.76 -14.03
C GLY A 71 -5.16 -5.76 -15.10
N CYS A 72 -6.43 -6.17 -15.09
CA CYS A 72 -6.93 -7.14 -16.07
C CYS A 72 -6.82 -6.61 -17.50
N ARG A 73 -6.80 -7.54 -18.45
CA ARG A 73 -6.72 -7.17 -19.86
C ARG A 73 -7.91 -6.28 -20.26
N TYR A 74 -7.63 -5.22 -21.03
CA TYR A 74 -8.59 -4.19 -21.43
C TYR A 74 -9.13 -3.33 -20.27
N CYS A 75 -8.45 -3.30 -19.11
CA CYS A 75 -8.88 -2.50 -17.97
C CYS A 75 -9.10 -1.00 -18.27
N GLU A 76 -8.29 -0.39 -19.16
CA GLU A 76 -8.49 1.00 -19.58
C GLU A 76 -9.83 1.19 -20.30
N LEU A 77 -10.14 0.30 -21.25
CA LEU A 77 -11.42 0.31 -21.96
C LEU A 77 -12.58 0.08 -20.99
N TYR A 78 -12.45 -0.90 -20.10
CA TYR A 78 -13.46 -1.21 -19.10
C TYR A 78 -13.69 -0.05 -18.14
N ALA A 79 -12.63 0.65 -17.72
CA ALA A 79 -12.74 1.82 -16.87
C ALA A 79 -13.44 2.98 -17.60
N GLU A 80 -13.12 3.21 -18.88
CA GLU A 80 -13.80 4.22 -19.70
C GLU A 80 -15.30 3.92 -19.82
N MET A 81 -15.66 2.66 -20.10
CA MET A 81 -17.06 2.23 -20.14
C MET A 81 -17.77 2.39 -18.79
N LEU A 82 -17.08 2.08 -17.68
CA LEU A 82 -17.64 2.16 -16.33
C LEU A 82 -18.08 3.58 -15.96
N LYS A 83 -17.48 4.63 -16.54
CA LYS A 83 -17.88 6.04 -16.31
C LYS A 83 -19.34 6.30 -16.61
N GLY A 84 -19.91 5.60 -17.60
CA GLY A 84 -21.31 5.76 -17.93
C GLY A 84 -22.25 4.97 -17.00
N TYR A 85 -21.74 4.34 -15.93
CA TYR A 85 -22.52 3.73 -14.84
C TYR A 85 -22.33 4.52 -13.52
N PRO A 86 -22.98 5.68 -13.32
CA PRO A 86 -22.70 6.58 -12.20
C PRO A 86 -22.90 5.98 -10.81
N HIS A 87 -23.82 5.01 -10.68
CA HIS A 87 -24.07 4.33 -9.41
C HIS A 87 -22.86 3.51 -8.95
N TYR A 88 -22.18 2.80 -9.86
CA TYR A 88 -20.94 2.09 -9.55
C TYR A 88 -19.81 3.05 -9.23
N VAL A 89 -19.66 4.13 -9.99
CA VAL A 89 -18.63 5.16 -9.72
C VAL A 89 -18.84 5.77 -8.33
N SER A 90 -20.08 6.11 -7.97
CA SER A 90 -20.44 6.65 -6.66
C SER A 90 -20.17 5.65 -5.52
N GLU A 91 -20.48 4.37 -5.72
CA GLU A 91 -20.19 3.31 -4.75
C GLU A 91 -18.68 3.15 -4.52
N LEU A 92 -17.87 3.14 -5.59
CA LEU A 92 -16.41 3.06 -5.49
C LEU A 92 -15.84 4.25 -4.71
N ALA A 93 -16.29 5.47 -5.01
CA ALA A 93 -15.86 6.68 -4.30
C ALA A 93 -16.20 6.61 -2.80
N SER A 94 -17.43 6.18 -2.47
CA SER A 94 -17.88 6.03 -1.09
C SER A 94 -17.04 5.02 -0.32
N HIS A 95 -16.67 3.89 -0.95
CA HIS A 95 -15.78 2.91 -0.34
C HIS A 95 -14.36 3.44 -0.14
N ILE A 96 -13.81 4.22 -1.07
CA ILE A 96 -12.48 4.84 -0.89
C ILE A 96 -12.46 5.75 0.33
N LEU A 97 -13.50 6.58 0.51
CA LEU A 97 -13.60 7.50 1.65
C LEU A 97 -13.68 6.74 2.97
N MET A 98 -14.53 5.72 3.06
CA MET A 98 -14.66 4.88 4.26
C MET A 98 -13.36 4.13 4.60
N LEU A 99 -12.61 3.68 3.59
CA LEU A 99 -11.31 3.02 3.78
C LEU A 99 -10.17 4.01 4.04
N GLY A 100 -10.45 5.32 3.97
CA GLY A 100 -9.48 6.39 4.21
C GLY A 100 -9.32 6.78 5.69
N GLU A 101 -10.12 6.18 6.58
CA GLU A 101 -10.02 6.37 8.03
C GLU A 101 -8.67 5.88 8.57
N LYS A 102 -8.21 6.51 9.65
CA LYS A 102 -6.97 6.11 10.33
C LYS A 102 -7.16 4.74 11.02
N ASP A 103 -6.08 3.98 11.11
CA ASP A 103 -6.00 2.68 11.80
C ASP A 103 -6.76 1.52 11.15
N VAL A 104 -6.76 1.49 9.81
CA VAL A 104 -7.24 0.33 9.07
C VAL A 104 -6.16 -0.73 8.86
N GLU A 105 -6.55 -2.01 8.98
CA GLU A 105 -5.68 -3.16 8.73
C GLU A 105 -5.25 -3.26 7.26
N VAL A 106 -4.14 -3.96 7.01
CA VAL A 106 -3.53 -4.13 5.68
C VAL A 106 -4.54 -4.53 4.57
N PRO A 107 -5.48 -5.49 4.77
CA PRO A 107 -6.44 -5.85 3.72
C PRO A 107 -7.36 -4.69 3.28
N TYR A 108 -7.59 -3.71 4.15
CA TYR A 108 -8.38 -2.51 3.81
C TYR A 108 -7.54 -1.51 3.00
N LEU A 109 -6.25 -1.37 3.30
CA LEU A 109 -5.31 -0.58 2.49
C LEU A 109 -5.18 -1.17 1.08
N GLU A 110 -5.04 -2.50 0.96
CA GLU A 110 -5.02 -3.18 -0.34
C GLU A 110 -6.29 -2.95 -1.15
N ARG A 111 -7.45 -3.02 -0.48
CA ARG A 111 -8.74 -2.72 -1.10
C ARG A 111 -8.78 -1.28 -1.57
N ARG A 112 -8.36 -0.32 -0.74
CA ARG A 112 -8.31 1.10 -1.11
C ARG A 112 -7.42 1.33 -2.34
N VAL A 113 -6.22 0.74 -2.37
CA VAL A 113 -5.32 0.79 -3.54
C VAL A 113 -6.01 0.25 -4.80
N LYS A 114 -6.71 -0.89 -4.71
CA LYS A 114 -7.45 -1.44 -5.85
C LYS A 114 -8.49 -0.47 -6.38
N LEU A 115 -9.29 0.14 -5.51
CA LEU A 115 -10.33 1.10 -5.91
C LEU A 115 -9.73 2.38 -6.51
N LEU A 116 -8.67 2.92 -5.90
CA LEU A 116 -7.97 4.09 -6.42
C LEU A 116 -7.35 3.82 -7.80
N ARG A 117 -6.85 2.59 -8.06
CA ARG A 117 -6.36 2.20 -9.38
C ARG A 117 -7.46 2.22 -10.45
N ILE A 118 -8.70 1.87 -10.10
CA ILE A 118 -9.84 1.98 -11.03
C ILE A 118 -10.06 3.45 -11.40
N PHE A 119 -10.05 4.36 -10.42
CA PHE A 119 -10.14 5.79 -10.70
C PHE A 119 -8.96 6.33 -11.50
N ALA A 120 -7.73 5.87 -11.24
CA ALA A 120 -6.57 6.24 -12.04
C ALA A 120 -6.70 5.79 -13.51
N LEU A 121 -7.40 4.69 -13.79
CA LEU A 121 -7.73 4.28 -15.17
C LEU A 121 -8.82 5.17 -15.79
N MET A 122 -9.83 5.56 -14.99
CA MET A 122 -10.88 6.47 -15.45
C MET A 122 -10.35 7.89 -15.71
N GLU A 123 -9.43 8.37 -14.88
CA GLU A 123 -8.91 9.74 -14.93
C GLU A 123 -7.37 9.74 -14.95
N PRO A 124 -6.75 9.30 -16.06
CA PRO A 124 -5.29 9.05 -16.14
C PRO A 124 -4.42 10.31 -16.00
N GLU A 125 -5.02 11.48 -16.20
CA GLU A 125 -4.35 12.79 -16.07
C GLU A 125 -4.60 13.43 -14.69
N ASN A 126 -5.40 12.81 -13.83
CA ASN A 126 -5.68 13.34 -12.50
C ASN A 126 -4.59 12.86 -11.51
N ALA A 127 -3.70 13.78 -11.15
CA ALA A 127 -2.57 13.52 -10.24
C ALA A 127 -2.98 13.06 -8.84
N HIS A 128 -4.23 13.29 -8.42
CA HIS A 128 -4.71 12.90 -7.10
C HIS A 128 -4.66 11.39 -6.89
N PHE A 129 -5.09 10.58 -7.86
CA PHE A 129 -5.13 9.13 -7.71
C PHE A 129 -3.75 8.49 -7.55
N PRO A 130 -2.75 8.75 -8.41
CA PRO A 130 -1.41 8.22 -8.18
C PRO A 130 -0.80 8.72 -6.86
N LEU A 131 -1.10 9.95 -6.42
CA LEU A 131 -0.66 10.44 -5.10
C LEU A 131 -1.26 9.61 -3.95
N GLU A 132 -2.58 9.40 -3.96
CA GLU A 132 -3.26 8.62 -2.92
C GLU A 132 -2.83 7.15 -2.94
N ILE A 133 -2.62 6.56 -4.11
CA ILE A 133 -2.11 5.18 -4.23
C ILE A 133 -0.72 5.09 -3.59
N GLY A 134 0.18 6.01 -3.96
CA GLY A 134 1.54 6.06 -3.43
C GLY A 134 1.57 6.23 -1.91
N ALA A 135 0.77 7.15 -1.36
CA ALA A 135 0.65 7.37 0.07
C ALA A 135 0.08 6.14 0.81
N THR A 136 -0.95 5.50 0.25
CA THR A 136 -1.55 4.28 0.84
C THR A 136 -0.56 3.11 0.83
N LEU A 137 0.25 2.98 -0.22
CA LEU A 137 1.29 1.96 -0.31
C LEU A 137 2.45 2.21 0.67
N LEU A 138 2.83 3.48 0.88
CA LEU A 138 3.80 3.83 1.94
C LEU A 138 3.26 3.41 3.31
N GLU A 139 2.00 3.75 3.61
CA GLU A 139 1.37 3.33 4.87
C GLU A 139 1.37 1.81 5.02
N GLN A 140 0.97 1.08 3.97
CA GLN A 140 1.00 -0.38 3.95
C GLN A 140 2.39 -0.94 4.20
N ALA A 141 3.43 -0.40 3.54
CA ALA A 141 4.80 -0.88 3.66
C ALA A 141 5.40 -0.68 5.06
N CYS A 142 4.83 0.24 5.85
CA CYS A 142 5.23 0.49 7.23
C CYS A 142 4.36 -0.26 8.26
N ARG A 143 3.31 -1.00 7.84
CA ARG A 143 2.53 -1.83 8.76
C ARG A 143 3.35 -3.04 9.19
N PHE A 144 3.43 -3.25 10.50
CA PHE A 144 4.19 -4.35 11.09
C PHE A 144 3.81 -5.73 10.53
N SER A 145 2.51 -5.93 10.27
CA SER A 145 1.96 -7.16 9.67
C SER A 145 2.31 -7.37 8.18
N ALA A 146 2.83 -6.34 7.50
CA ALA A 146 3.16 -6.37 6.07
C ALA A 146 4.65 -6.16 5.76
N LEU A 147 5.53 -6.16 6.79
CA LEU A 147 6.95 -5.84 6.59
C LEU A 147 7.67 -6.78 5.61
N HIS A 148 7.23 -8.04 5.50
CA HIS A 148 7.75 -9.01 4.53
C HIS A 148 7.53 -8.61 3.06
N LEU A 149 6.70 -7.60 2.79
CA LEU A 149 6.44 -7.05 1.46
C LEU A 149 6.90 -5.59 1.32
N SER A 150 7.63 -5.02 2.28
CA SER A 150 7.97 -3.60 2.29
C SER A 150 8.72 -3.16 1.04
N THR A 151 9.73 -3.90 0.57
CA THR A 151 10.52 -3.52 -0.61
C THR A 151 9.66 -3.41 -1.86
N VAL A 152 8.92 -4.47 -2.20
CA VAL A 152 8.08 -4.47 -3.39
C VAL A 152 6.97 -3.41 -3.31
N THR A 153 6.46 -3.15 -2.12
CA THR A 153 5.40 -2.17 -1.88
C THR A 153 5.93 -0.74 -2.03
N LEU A 154 7.12 -0.44 -1.49
CA LEU A 154 7.77 0.87 -1.61
C LEU A 154 8.20 1.18 -3.05
N PHE A 155 8.71 0.20 -3.81
CA PHE A 155 9.01 0.42 -5.23
C PHE A 155 7.75 0.73 -6.05
N LYS A 156 6.62 0.08 -5.74
CA LYS A 156 5.32 0.44 -6.34
C LYS A 156 4.90 1.85 -5.93
N ALA A 157 5.03 2.19 -4.64
CA ALA A 157 4.69 3.51 -4.13
C ALA A 157 5.48 4.61 -4.86
N GLU A 158 6.80 4.41 -5.02
CA GLU A 158 7.67 5.35 -5.74
C GLU A 158 7.19 5.60 -7.17
N GLY A 159 6.86 4.54 -7.93
CA GLY A 159 6.37 4.68 -9.30
C GLY A 159 5.09 5.51 -9.41
N TYR A 160 4.15 5.30 -8.49
CA TYR A 160 2.92 6.11 -8.44
C TYR A 160 3.19 7.56 -8.03
N LEU A 161 4.06 7.80 -7.04
CA LEU A 161 4.39 9.15 -6.58
C LEU A 161 5.15 9.95 -7.64
N GLU A 162 6.04 9.32 -8.40
CA GLU A 162 6.68 9.95 -9.56
C GLU A 162 5.65 10.36 -10.62
N ARG A 163 4.70 9.47 -10.95
CA ARG A 163 3.60 9.81 -11.87
C ARG A 163 2.74 10.98 -11.35
N ALA A 164 2.45 11.01 -10.05
CA ALA A 164 1.71 12.12 -9.44
C ALA A 164 2.46 13.46 -9.55
N ARG A 165 3.79 13.42 -9.38
CA ARG A 165 4.66 14.59 -9.53
C ARG A 165 4.68 15.10 -10.97
N GLU A 166 4.83 14.20 -11.94
CA GLU A 166 4.79 14.52 -13.39
C GLU A 166 3.47 15.17 -13.81
N LEU A 167 2.35 14.71 -13.24
CA LEU A 167 1.02 15.27 -13.49
C LEU A 167 0.74 16.58 -12.75
N GLY A 168 1.69 17.07 -11.94
CA GLY A 168 1.52 18.33 -11.21
C GLY A 168 0.56 18.25 -10.02
N GLY A 169 0.52 17.12 -9.31
CA GLY A 169 -0.28 16.94 -8.10
C GLY A 169 0.09 17.88 -6.96
N ASP A 170 -0.55 17.72 -5.79
CA ASP A 170 -0.26 18.46 -4.57
C ASP A 170 1.25 18.41 -4.25
N GLN A 171 1.97 19.49 -4.59
CA GLN A 171 3.42 19.51 -4.62
C GLN A 171 4.02 19.27 -3.24
N PRO A 172 3.62 20.00 -2.17
CA PRO A 172 4.09 19.70 -0.82
C PRO A 172 3.90 18.24 -0.42
N ARG A 173 2.67 17.69 -0.57
CA ARG A 173 2.39 16.32 -0.14
C ARG A 173 3.11 15.27 -0.98
N CYS A 174 3.19 15.48 -2.28
CA CYS A 174 3.91 14.61 -3.20
C CYS A 174 5.41 14.58 -2.87
N LEU A 175 6.03 15.76 -2.67
CA LEU A 175 7.43 15.89 -2.29
C LEU A 175 7.72 15.20 -0.96
N THR A 176 6.91 15.46 0.08
CA THR A 176 7.06 14.80 1.39
C THR A 176 6.99 13.29 1.25
N THR A 177 5.92 12.77 0.63
CA THR A 177 5.68 11.32 0.56
C THR A 177 6.75 10.60 -0.28
N LEU A 178 7.14 11.18 -1.43
CA LEU A 178 8.17 10.62 -2.29
C LEU A 178 9.55 10.65 -1.63
N ALA A 179 9.84 11.69 -0.84
CA ALA A 179 11.09 11.78 -0.10
C ALA A 179 11.17 10.70 1.00
N GLU A 180 10.08 10.45 1.74
CA GLU A 180 10.04 9.35 2.71
C GLU A 180 10.24 7.98 2.04
N VAL A 181 9.54 7.71 0.94
CA VAL A 181 9.75 6.47 0.17
C VAL A 181 11.19 6.35 -0.32
N SER A 182 11.77 7.44 -0.83
CA SER A 182 13.16 7.46 -1.30
C SER A 182 14.13 7.19 -0.14
N PHE A 183 13.90 7.78 1.03
CA PHE A 183 14.72 7.57 2.23
C PHE A 183 14.66 6.11 2.68
N LEU A 184 13.46 5.52 2.76
CA LEU A 184 13.28 4.11 3.14
C LEU A 184 14.00 3.15 2.18
N LEU A 185 13.96 3.44 0.89
CA LEU A 185 14.67 2.69 -0.16
C LEU A 185 16.19 2.96 -0.19
N GLY A 186 16.74 3.75 0.74
CA GLY A 186 18.16 4.08 0.79
C GLY A 186 18.63 5.06 -0.30
N LYS A 187 17.71 5.70 -1.02
CA LYS A 187 17.98 6.71 -2.06
C LYS A 187 18.17 8.09 -1.41
N TYR A 188 19.13 8.21 -0.50
CA TYR A 188 19.30 9.38 0.37
C TYR A 188 19.53 10.68 -0.39
N ASP A 189 20.29 10.67 -1.49
CA ASP A 189 20.51 11.87 -2.33
C ASP A 189 19.19 12.38 -2.95
N LYS A 190 18.33 11.45 -3.39
CA LYS A 190 17.01 11.76 -3.92
C LYS A 190 16.10 12.31 -2.82
N ALA A 191 16.08 11.66 -1.66
CA ALA A 191 15.31 12.14 -0.50
C ALA A 191 15.74 13.56 -0.09
N ALA A 192 17.05 13.80 0.02
CA ALA A 192 17.61 15.10 0.36
C ALA A 192 17.25 16.18 -0.66
N SER A 193 17.31 15.85 -1.96
CA SER A 193 16.91 16.77 -3.03
C SER A 193 15.43 17.14 -2.94
N LEU A 194 14.55 16.17 -2.66
CA LEU A 194 13.10 16.40 -2.54
C LEU A 194 12.76 17.21 -1.29
N TRP A 195 13.35 16.89 -0.13
CA TRP A 195 13.16 17.67 1.09
C TRP A 195 13.70 19.09 0.97
N SER A 196 14.81 19.30 0.26
CA SER A 196 15.34 20.65 -0.03
C SER A 196 14.35 21.50 -0.82
N LEU A 197 13.63 20.90 -1.79
CA LEU A 197 12.56 21.57 -2.54
C LEU A 197 11.31 21.85 -1.68
N LEU A 198 11.06 21.02 -0.68
CA LEU A 198 9.94 21.13 0.25
C LEU A 198 10.15 22.21 1.33
N LEU A 199 11.39 22.43 1.78
CA LEU A 199 11.73 23.39 2.84
C LEU A 199 11.00 24.75 2.78
N PRO A 200 10.94 25.47 1.64
CA PRO A 200 10.26 26.77 1.59
C PRO A 200 8.73 26.68 1.70
N GLN A 201 8.15 25.48 1.62
CA GLN A 201 6.70 25.24 1.57
C GLN A 201 6.12 24.76 2.91
N VAL A 202 6.97 24.45 3.89
CA VAL A 202 6.56 23.96 5.22
C VAL A 202 6.78 25.00 6.30
N GLU A 203 6.08 24.84 7.41
CA GLU A 203 6.16 25.71 8.59
C GLU A 203 7.49 25.57 9.36
N ALA A 204 7.82 26.56 10.19
CA ALA A 204 9.15 26.70 10.79
C ALA A 204 9.61 25.50 11.64
N THR A 205 8.68 24.84 12.33
CA THR A 205 8.94 23.61 13.10
C THR A 205 9.35 22.47 12.18
N ALA A 206 8.55 22.20 11.14
CA ALA A 206 8.86 21.20 10.11
C ALA A 206 10.14 21.54 9.34
N GLN A 207 10.44 22.83 9.09
CA GLN A 207 11.72 23.24 8.48
C GLN A 207 12.92 22.85 9.35
N ALA A 208 12.83 23.04 10.67
CA ALA A 208 13.92 22.71 11.58
C ALA A 208 14.19 21.20 11.58
N GLU A 209 13.13 20.38 11.63
CA GLU A 209 13.23 18.92 11.57
C GLU A 209 13.82 18.46 10.23
N LEU A 210 13.32 18.97 9.10
CA LEU A 210 13.85 18.63 7.78
C LEU A 210 15.30 19.06 7.60
N ARG A 211 15.70 20.23 8.10
CA ARG A 211 17.10 20.67 8.08
C ARG A 211 18.01 19.74 8.88
N ALA A 212 17.56 19.31 10.06
CA ALA A 212 18.32 18.34 10.85
C ALA A 212 18.47 17.00 10.10
N ARG A 213 17.40 16.52 9.43
CA ARG A 213 17.49 15.31 8.59
C ARG A 213 18.45 15.47 7.41
N LEU A 214 18.41 16.62 6.74
CA LEU A 214 19.33 16.95 5.63
C LEU A 214 20.79 16.99 6.08
N GLU A 215 21.08 17.69 7.19
CA GLU A 215 22.44 17.76 7.75
C GLU A 215 23.00 16.38 8.09
N ARG A 216 22.16 15.47 8.61
CA ARG A 216 22.57 14.08 8.88
C ARG A 216 22.91 13.34 7.59
N ILE A 217 22.09 13.47 6.54
CA ILE A 217 22.40 12.87 5.23
C ILE A 217 23.74 13.39 4.69
N GLU A 218 23.97 14.70 4.76
CA GLU A 218 25.23 15.32 4.31
C GLU A 218 26.46 14.81 5.06
N ARG A 219 26.32 14.48 6.35
CA ARG A 219 27.38 13.91 7.19
C ARG A 219 27.54 12.39 7.01
N GLY A 220 26.70 11.74 6.22
CA GLY A 220 26.65 10.27 6.13
C GLY A 220 26.12 9.61 7.41
N GLU A 221 25.40 10.36 8.24
CA GLU A 221 24.75 9.92 9.47
C GLU A 221 23.38 9.28 9.13
N VAL A 222 23.43 8.24 8.31
CA VAL A 222 22.28 7.48 7.81
C VAL A 222 22.38 6.01 8.23
N PRO A 223 21.28 5.25 8.18
CA PRO A 223 21.33 3.80 8.40
C PRO A 223 22.40 3.11 7.54
N ARG A 224 23.06 2.09 8.10
CA ARG A 224 24.18 1.36 7.48
C ARG A 224 23.76 0.60 6.23
N VAL A 225 22.51 0.15 6.21
CA VAL A 225 21.82 -0.41 5.05
C VAL A 225 20.48 0.34 4.88
N PRO A 226 19.88 0.32 3.68
CA PRO A 226 18.55 0.87 3.46
C PRO A 226 17.56 0.46 4.56
N ALA A 227 16.75 1.40 5.04
CA ALA A 227 15.82 1.13 6.14
C ALA A 227 14.82 0.03 5.79
N VAL A 228 14.47 -0.11 4.51
CA VAL A 228 13.64 -1.20 4.01
C VAL A 228 14.25 -2.59 4.26
N ASP A 229 15.58 -2.74 4.19
CA ASP A 229 16.25 -4.01 4.45
C ASP A 229 16.13 -4.39 5.93
N TYR A 230 16.16 -3.39 6.84
CA TYR A 230 15.88 -3.61 8.26
C TYR A 230 14.42 -4.02 8.50
N LEU A 231 13.46 -3.43 7.79
CA LEU A 231 12.05 -3.83 7.88
C LEU A 231 11.85 -5.29 7.46
N GLU A 232 12.48 -5.72 6.37
CA GLU A 232 12.44 -7.11 5.93
C GLU A 232 13.17 -8.05 6.90
N ALA A 233 14.29 -7.62 7.49
CA ALA A 233 14.99 -8.37 8.50
C ALA A 233 14.13 -8.59 9.76
N ILE A 234 13.38 -7.57 10.19
CA ILE A 234 12.42 -7.69 11.30
C ILE A 234 11.32 -8.70 10.93
N ALA A 235 10.78 -8.65 9.72
CA ALA A 235 9.79 -9.63 9.25
C ALA A 235 10.35 -11.07 9.25
N GLY A 236 11.60 -11.24 8.81
CA GLY A 236 12.31 -12.52 8.86
C GLY A 236 12.49 -13.03 10.29
N ALA A 237 12.82 -12.14 11.23
CA ALA A 237 12.93 -12.49 12.65
C ALA A 237 11.57 -12.90 13.26
N MET A 238 10.46 -12.27 12.84
CA MET A 238 9.12 -12.67 13.25
C MET A 238 8.79 -14.09 12.78
N ALA A 239 9.03 -14.39 11.50
CA ALA A 239 8.81 -15.73 10.95
C ALA A 239 9.67 -16.79 11.66
N LEU A 240 10.95 -16.49 11.88
CA LEU A 240 11.84 -17.38 12.65
C LEU A 240 11.32 -17.65 14.06
N ARG A 241 10.82 -16.61 14.75
CA ARG A 241 10.23 -16.77 16.08
C ARG A 241 8.99 -17.68 16.05
N GLU A 242 8.11 -17.51 15.06
CA GLU A 242 6.93 -18.38 14.88
C GLU A 242 7.32 -19.84 14.67
N ASP A 243 8.42 -20.08 13.97
CA ASP A 243 9.00 -21.41 13.71
C ASP A 243 9.89 -21.94 14.86
N GLY A 244 10.02 -21.19 15.97
CA GLY A 244 10.83 -21.58 17.14
C GLY A 244 12.33 -21.27 17.04
N GLY A 245 12.78 -20.59 15.99
CA GLY A 245 14.13 -20.06 15.78
C GLY A 245 14.43 -18.82 16.64
N TYR A 246 14.26 -18.92 17.96
CA TYR A 246 14.36 -17.78 18.87
C TYR A 246 15.77 -17.18 18.93
N GLN A 247 16.81 -18.00 18.83
CA GLN A 247 18.20 -17.53 18.89
C GLN A 247 18.55 -16.68 17.67
N GLU A 248 18.20 -17.17 16.49
CA GLU A 248 18.39 -16.49 15.22
C GLU A 248 17.57 -15.20 15.16
N ALA A 249 16.30 -15.25 15.57
CA ALA A 249 15.45 -14.06 15.66
C ALA A 249 16.04 -12.99 16.59
N THR A 250 16.55 -13.39 17.77
CA THR A 250 17.23 -12.47 18.70
C THR A 250 18.50 -11.87 18.09
N ALA A 251 19.30 -12.66 17.37
CA ALA A 251 20.51 -12.15 16.71
C ALA A 251 20.18 -11.07 15.67
N ILE A 252 19.21 -11.35 14.79
CA ILE A 252 18.77 -10.40 13.75
C ILE A 252 18.25 -9.10 14.37
N LEU A 253 17.37 -9.19 15.37
CA LEU A 253 16.78 -8.01 16.00
C LEU A 253 17.82 -7.19 16.77
N ASN A 254 18.83 -7.82 17.38
CA ASN A 254 19.95 -7.10 18.00
C ASN A 254 20.82 -6.39 16.95
N ASP A 255 21.09 -7.03 15.81
CA ASP A 255 21.84 -6.41 14.71
C ASP A 255 21.11 -5.17 14.14
N VAL A 256 19.78 -5.25 14.03
CA VAL A 256 18.92 -4.11 13.65
C VAL A 256 19.07 -2.97 14.68
N MET A 257 18.91 -3.27 15.97
CA MET A 257 19.01 -2.26 17.04
C MET A 257 20.42 -1.71 17.25
N ALA A 258 21.46 -2.41 16.79
CA ALA A 258 22.85 -1.96 16.87
C ALA A 258 23.15 -0.81 15.89
N ASP A 259 22.29 -0.55 14.92
CA ASP A 259 22.35 0.64 14.09
C ASP A 259 21.63 1.82 14.77
N ALA A 260 22.44 2.69 15.37
CA ALA A 260 21.94 3.88 16.07
C ALA A 260 21.16 4.85 15.15
N TRP A 261 21.48 4.92 13.86
CA TRP A 261 20.80 5.82 12.94
C TRP A 261 19.44 5.27 12.55
N PHE A 262 19.33 3.96 12.34
CA PHE A 262 18.04 3.30 12.15
C PHE A 262 17.17 3.47 13.41
N ALA A 263 17.69 3.16 14.60
CA ALA A 263 16.92 3.25 15.85
C ALA A 263 16.49 4.69 16.20
N LEU A 264 17.30 5.69 15.82
CA LEU A 264 16.95 7.11 15.98
C LEU A 264 15.81 7.53 15.06
N GLU A 265 15.83 7.06 13.81
CA GLU A 265 14.82 7.41 12.80
C GLU A 265 13.52 6.63 12.99
N PHE A 266 13.62 5.37 13.43
CA PHE A 266 12.51 4.44 13.61
C PHE A 266 12.49 3.96 15.06
N PRO A 267 12.01 4.78 16.00
CA PRO A 267 11.85 4.38 17.40
C PRO A 267 10.66 3.43 17.55
N MET A 268 10.82 2.19 17.07
CA MET A 268 9.79 1.14 17.09
C MET A 268 9.86 0.36 18.40
N ALA A 269 8.84 0.49 19.25
CA ALA A 269 8.77 -0.22 20.52
C ALA A 269 8.56 -1.74 20.33
N GLU A 270 8.06 -2.13 19.16
CA GLU A 270 7.79 -3.50 18.74
C GLU A 270 9.08 -4.33 18.63
N ILE A 271 10.20 -3.74 18.23
CA ILE A 271 11.49 -4.44 18.10
C ILE A 271 11.99 -4.93 19.48
N PRO A 272 12.16 -4.07 20.51
CA PRO A 272 12.51 -4.54 21.85
C PRO A 272 11.43 -5.42 22.46
N TYR A 273 10.15 -5.22 22.15
CA TYR A 273 9.11 -6.15 22.60
C TYR A 273 9.30 -7.56 22.03
N LEU A 274 9.56 -7.69 20.71
CA LEU A 274 9.87 -8.99 20.09
C LEU A 274 11.13 -9.63 20.66
N LEU A 275 12.19 -8.85 20.89
CA LEU A 275 13.40 -9.32 21.58
C LEU A 275 13.07 -9.91 22.96
N ALA A 276 12.21 -9.23 23.73
CA ALA A 276 11.78 -9.73 25.02
C ALA A 276 11.01 -11.06 24.94
N LEU A 277 10.15 -11.22 23.93
CA LEU A 277 9.43 -12.47 23.71
C LEU A 277 10.40 -13.61 23.37
N CYS A 278 11.36 -13.39 22.46
CA CYS A 278 12.39 -14.39 22.17
C CYS A 278 13.21 -14.76 23.42
N CYS A 279 13.62 -13.77 24.23
CA CYS A 279 14.33 -14.03 25.49
C CYS A 279 13.49 -14.84 26.49
N LYS A 280 12.19 -14.55 26.60
CA LYS A 280 11.26 -15.30 27.44
C LYS A 280 11.18 -16.76 26.99
N ASP A 281 11.03 -16.99 25.68
CA ASP A 281 10.92 -18.32 25.08
C ASP A 281 12.24 -19.12 25.22
N LEU A 282 13.39 -18.43 25.28
CA LEU A 282 14.71 -19.00 25.59
C LEU A 282 14.97 -19.22 27.10
N GLY A 283 14.06 -18.84 27.98
CA GLY A 283 14.24 -18.92 29.44
C GLY A 283 15.13 -17.82 30.05
N ALA A 284 15.51 -16.81 29.27
CA ALA A 284 16.32 -15.66 29.68
C ALA A 284 15.45 -14.53 30.26
N ALA A 285 14.80 -14.78 31.40
CA ALA A 285 13.84 -13.84 32.02
C ALA A 285 14.48 -12.48 32.41
N GLY A 286 15.77 -12.45 32.72
CA GLY A 286 16.51 -11.22 33.01
C GLY A 286 16.55 -10.27 31.80
N ASP A 287 16.94 -10.81 30.65
CA ASP A 287 17.05 -10.06 29.40
C ASP A 287 15.66 -9.66 28.87
N ALA A 288 14.66 -10.55 29.02
CA ALA A 288 13.29 -10.23 28.68
C ALA A 288 12.77 -8.99 29.42
N ARG A 289 13.01 -8.87 30.73
CA ARG A 289 12.64 -7.67 31.50
C ARG A 289 13.39 -6.43 31.05
N PHE A 290 14.67 -6.56 30.68
CA PHE A 290 15.46 -5.45 30.18
C PHE A 290 14.86 -4.89 28.88
N TYR A 291 14.55 -5.74 27.91
CA TYR A 291 13.97 -5.31 26.64
C TYR A 291 12.53 -4.78 26.77
N LEU A 292 11.69 -5.35 27.64
CA LEU A 292 10.35 -4.78 27.91
C LEU A 292 10.43 -3.35 28.45
N ARG A 293 11.40 -3.07 29.33
CA ARG A 293 11.64 -1.71 29.82
C ARG A 293 12.17 -0.78 28.72
N GLN A 294 12.89 -1.30 27.73
CA GLN A 294 13.26 -0.50 26.56
C GLN A 294 12.04 -0.18 25.70
N ALA A 295 11.19 -1.16 25.41
CA ALA A 295 9.94 -0.95 24.68
C ALA A 295 9.08 0.14 25.35
N LEU A 296 8.94 0.09 26.68
CA LEU A 296 8.19 1.08 27.44
C LEU A 296 8.85 2.46 27.55
N LYS A 297 10.17 2.56 27.34
CA LYS A 297 10.85 3.87 27.21
C LYS A 297 10.53 4.53 25.87
N ILE A 298 10.37 3.72 24.82
CA ILE A 298 10.01 4.19 23.48
C ILE A 298 8.52 4.54 23.43
N ASN A 299 7.67 3.61 23.88
CA ASN A 299 6.23 3.81 23.97
C ASN A 299 5.72 3.45 25.38
N PRO A 300 5.53 4.46 26.27
CA PRO A 300 5.00 4.24 27.61
C PRO A 300 3.57 3.68 27.66
N GLU A 301 2.82 3.74 26.55
CA GLU A 301 1.44 3.25 26.44
C GLU A 301 1.36 1.84 25.82
N PHE A 302 2.50 1.16 25.63
CA PHE A 302 2.51 -0.17 25.03
C PHE A 302 1.99 -1.25 26.00
N GLU A 303 0.69 -1.50 25.99
CA GLU A 303 -0.02 -2.35 26.94
C GLU A 303 0.48 -3.79 26.97
N GLU A 304 0.79 -4.38 25.82
CA GLU A 304 1.33 -5.74 25.70
C GLU A 304 2.67 -5.88 26.42
N ALA A 305 3.53 -4.85 26.30
CA ALA A 305 4.81 -4.81 26.99
C ALA A 305 4.63 -4.66 28.51
N LYS A 306 3.67 -3.84 28.97
CA LYS A 306 3.32 -3.71 30.40
C LYS A 306 2.85 -5.03 30.99
N ALA A 307 1.88 -5.66 30.33
CA ALA A 307 1.29 -6.92 30.79
C ALA A 307 2.35 -8.03 30.86
N THR A 308 3.20 -8.14 29.84
CA THR A 308 4.29 -9.14 29.81
C THR A 308 5.32 -8.88 30.91
N LEU A 309 5.65 -7.62 31.20
CA LEU A 309 6.59 -7.27 32.26
C LEU A 309 6.06 -7.62 33.63
N GLN A 310 4.78 -7.33 33.90
CA GLN A 310 4.12 -7.69 35.16
C GLN A 310 4.11 -9.20 35.39
N GLN A 311 3.87 -10.01 34.35
CA GLN A 311 3.91 -11.48 34.45
C GLN A 311 5.30 -12.02 34.81
N LEU A 312 6.37 -11.35 34.39
CA LEU A 312 7.76 -11.76 34.67
C LEU A 312 8.30 -11.26 36.03
N GLU A 313 7.51 -10.43 36.73
CA GLU A 313 7.82 -9.90 38.06
C GLU A 313 7.05 -10.62 39.17
N GLN A 314 6.09 -11.50 38.82
CA GLN A 314 5.38 -12.42 39.73
C GLN A 314 6.12 -13.75 39.88
#